data_AF-C1BMJ1-F1
#
_entry.id   AF-C1BMJ1-F1
#
_cell.length_a   1.000
_cell.length_b   1.000
_cell.length_c   1.000
_cell.angle_alpha   90.00
_cell.angle_beta   90.00
_cell.angle_gamma   90.00
#
_symmetry.space_group_name_H-M   'P 1'
#
loop_
_entity.id
_entity.type
_entity.pdbx_description
1 polymer ?
#
loop_
_entity_poly.entity_id
_entity_poly.type
_entity_poly.pdbx_seq_one_letter_code
_entity_poly.pdbx_strand_id
1 'polypeptide(L)'
;MGISSSKSVNNKQHSSEPEVPSGICVKRFKAAPLVYSRRGSRFFDQDGDLAHEFYEEVIHRNGGRTMKKVHSRLLLPEGEVPYAIPCIHTDYPLIMIPN
;
A
#
# COMPACT_ATOMS: atom_id res chain seq x y z
N MET A 1 41.76 53.43 -29.19
CA MET A 1 41.05 52.71 -28.12
C MET A 1 41.16 51.22 -28.43
N GLY A 2 41.77 50.46 -27.52
CA GLY A 2 42.30 49.12 -27.80
C GLY A 2 41.28 47.99 -27.68
N ILE A 3 41.61 46.90 -28.38
CA ILE A 3 41.05 45.55 -28.29
C ILE A 3 41.35 44.90 -26.92
N SER A 4 40.41 44.13 -26.37
CA SER A 4 40.73 42.86 -25.70
C SER A 4 39.47 42.01 -25.41
N SER A 5 39.43 40.86 -26.07
CA SER A 5 38.51 39.76 -25.80
C SER A 5 38.88 39.10 -24.47
N SER A 6 37.95 39.03 -23.53
CA SER A 6 38.10 38.22 -22.32
C SER A 6 37.79 36.75 -22.64
N LYS A 7 38.84 35.94 -22.77
CA LYS A 7 38.78 34.48 -22.80
C LYS A 7 38.36 33.99 -21.40
N SER A 8 37.21 33.31 -21.29
CA SER A 8 36.84 32.59 -20.07
C SER A 8 37.64 31.28 -20.01
N VAL A 9 38.56 31.21 -19.05
CA VAL A 9 39.38 30.04 -18.77
C VAL A 9 38.53 29.03 -18.00
N ASN A 10 38.19 27.90 -18.62
CA ASN A 10 37.49 26.81 -17.97
C ASN A 10 38.51 25.93 -17.22
N ASN A 11 38.61 26.12 -15.91
CA ASN A 11 39.53 25.37 -15.06
C ASN A 11 38.92 23.99 -14.76
N LYS A 12 39.49 22.94 -15.36
CA LYS A 12 39.05 21.55 -15.19
C LYS A 12 39.63 21.02 -13.86
N GLN A 13 38.91 21.19 -12.75
CA GLN A 13 39.27 20.54 -11.49
C GLN A 13 38.72 19.11 -11.50
N HIS A 14 39.63 18.17 -11.76
CA HIS A 14 39.45 16.75 -11.48
C HIS A 14 39.57 16.57 -9.96
N SER A 15 38.43 16.40 -9.28
CA SER A 15 38.39 15.90 -7.91
C SER A 15 37.86 14.46 -7.98
N SER A 16 38.68 13.54 -7.52
CA SER A 16 38.35 12.13 -7.36
C SER A 16 37.34 11.97 -6.22
N GLU A 17 36.07 11.77 -6.55
CA GLU A 17 35.08 11.33 -5.56
C GLU A 17 35.31 9.86 -5.20
N PRO A 18 35.14 9.46 -3.92
CA PRO A 18 35.10 8.06 -3.56
C PRO A 18 33.85 7.42 -4.17
N GLU A 19 34.04 6.33 -4.91
CA GLU A 19 32.96 5.47 -5.42
C GLU A 19 32.10 4.98 -4.25
N VAL A 20 31.04 5.73 -3.93
CA VAL A 20 29.94 5.22 -3.10
C VAL A 20 29.32 4.09 -3.91
N PRO A 21 29.22 2.85 -3.41
CA PRO A 21 28.55 1.78 -4.14
C PRO A 21 27.18 2.32 -4.50
N SER A 22 26.96 2.50 -5.80
CA SER A 22 25.75 3.10 -6.32
C SER A 22 24.61 2.18 -5.92
N GLY A 23 23.96 2.52 -4.81
CA GLY A 23 22.72 1.89 -4.41
C GLY A 23 21.82 1.93 -5.62
N ILE A 24 21.31 0.78 -6.03
CA ILE A 24 20.41 0.68 -7.17
C ILE A 24 19.24 1.62 -6.87
N CYS A 25 19.19 2.75 -7.57
CA CYS A 25 18.10 3.70 -7.48
C CYS A 25 16.89 3.04 -8.14
N VAL A 26 16.15 2.27 -7.34
CA VAL A 26 14.83 1.77 -7.73
C VAL A 26 13.94 3.00 -7.95
N LYS A 27 13.23 3.00 -9.09
CA LYS A 27 12.34 4.09 -9.52
C LYS A 27 11.58 4.64 -8.32
N ARG A 28 11.59 5.97 -8.13
CA ARG A 28 10.93 6.66 -7.01
C ARG A 28 9.55 6.06 -6.75
N PHE A 29 9.45 5.31 -5.66
CA PHE A 29 8.20 4.73 -5.21
C PHE A 29 7.24 5.88 -4.86
N LYS A 30 6.08 5.94 -5.52
CA LYS A 30 5.15 7.07 -5.41
C LYS A 30 4.24 7.00 -4.17
N ALA A 31 4.29 5.90 -3.42
CA ALA A 31 3.49 5.70 -2.21
C ALA A 31 4.36 5.73 -0.95
N ALA A 32 3.74 5.84 0.22
CA ALA A 32 4.46 5.75 1.49
C ALA A 32 4.95 4.30 1.71
N PRO A 33 6.20 4.08 2.16
CA PRO A 33 6.73 2.74 2.42
C PRO A 33 5.93 1.96 3.47
N LEU A 34 5.36 2.67 4.44
CA LEU A 34 4.60 2.11 5.55
C LEU A 34 3.11 2.38 5.38
N VAL A 35 2.31 1.35 5.67
CA VAL A 35 0.86 1.33 5.62
C VAL A 35 0.35 1.12 7.05
N TYR A 36 -0.50 2.03 7.52
CA TYR A 36 -1.00 2.07 8.90
C TYR A 36 -2.40 1.49 9.05
N SER A 37 -3.16 1.42 7.96
CA SER A 37 -4.51 0.84 7.93
C SER A 37 -4.72 0.04 6.65
N ARG A 38 -5.69 -0.88 6.69
CA ARG A 38 -6.17 -1.60 5.52
C ARG A 38 -7.66 -1.43 5.37
N ARG A 39 -8.16 -1.61 4.15
CA ARG A 39 -9.58 -1.79 3.93
C ARG A 39 -10.02 -3.16 4.44
N GLY A 40 -10.92 -3.18 5.42
CA GLY A 40 -11.52 -4.39 5.99
C GLY A 40 -12.40 -5.11 4.97
N SER A 41 -12.45 -6.43 5.09
CA SER A 41 -13.27 -7.33 4.27
C SER A 41 -14.53 -7.82 4.99
N ARG A 42 -14.75 -7.36 6.22
CA ARG A 42 -15.89 -7.75 7.05
C ARG A 42 -17.01 -6.72 6.99
N PHE A 43 -18.16 -7.13 7.48
CA PHE A 43 -19.37 -6.33 7.57
C PHE A 43 -20.00 -6.51 8.95
N PHE A 44 -20.66 -5.46 9.43
CA PHE A 44 -21.57 -5.49 10.55
C PHE A 44 -22.99 -5.78 10.05
N ASP A 45 -23.71 -6.66 10.75
CA ASP A 45 -25.15 -6.82 10.56
C ASP A 45 -25.97 -5.87 11.45
N GLN A 46 -27.28 -6.09 11.54
CA GLN A 46 -28.18 -5.24 12.32
C GLN A 46 -28.00 -5.39 13.84
N ASP A 47 -27.48 -6.54 14.26
CA ASP A 47 -27.26 -6.87 15.67
C ASP A 47 -25.85 -6.47 16.13
N GLY A 48 -25.00 -6.04 15.18
CA GLY A 48 -23.63 -5.59 15.44
C GLY A 48 -22.60 -6.70 15.38
N ASP A 49 -22.98 -7.89 14.90
CA ASP A 49 -22.04 -8.99 14.68
C ASP A 49 -21.13 -8.66 13.51
N LEU A 50 -19.85 -9.05 13.60
CA LEU A 50 -18.83 -8.73 12.60
C LEU A 50 -18.35 -10.01 11.90
N ALA A 51 -18.69 -10.17 10.62
CA ALA A 51 -18.32 -11.35 9.84
C ALA A 51 -17.92 -10.98 8.41
N HIS A 52 -17.24 -11.90 7.72
CA HIS A 52 -16.96 -11.74 6.28
C HIS A 52 -18.22 -11.93 5.44
N GLU A 53 -19.11 -12.81 5.90
CA GLU A 53 -20.34 -13.17 5.21
C GLU A 53 -21.40 -13.51 6.23
N PHE A 54 -22.65 -13.16 5.93
CA PHE A 54 -23.81 -13.51 6.74
C PHE A 54 -24.72 -14.44 5.94
N TYR A 55 -25.39 -15.34 6.65
CA TYR A 55 -26.35 -16.28 6.08
C TYR A 55 -27.62 -16.27 6.91
N GLU A 56 -28.76 -16.30 6.23
CA GLU A 56 -30.08 -16.43 6.87
C GLU A 56 -30.65 -17.82 6.58
N GLU A 57 -31.32 -18.40 7.57
CA GLU A 57 -32.09 -19.64 7.38
C GLU A 57 -33.38 -19.31 6.63
N VAL A 58 -33.59 -20.00 5.51
CA VAL A 58 -34.82 -19.91 4.72
C VAL A 58 -35.58 -21.21 4.87
N ILE A 59 -36.80 -21.10 5.39
CA ILE A 59 -37.74 -22.22 5.49
C ILE A 59 -38.55 -22.28 4.19
N HIS A 60 -38.43 -23.40 3.50
CA HIS A 60 -39.21 -23.68 2.30
C HIS A 60 -40.61 -24.17 2.66
N ARG A 61 -41.56 -23.99 1.75
CA ARG A 61 -42.96 -24.42 1.95
C ARG A 61 -43.11 -25.93 2.18
N ASN A 62 -42.15 -26.72 1.72
CA ASN A 62 -42.10 -28.17 1.94
C ASN A 62 -41.48 -28.58 3.29
N GLY A 63 -41.17 -27.62 4.17
CA GLY A 63 -40.54 -27.86 5.47
C GLY A 63 -39.01 -28.02 5.41
N GLY A 64 -38.41 -27.97 4.22
CA GLY A 64 -36.96 -27.97 4.06
C GLY A 64 -36.34 -26.65 4.54
N ARG A 65 -35.10 -26.71 5.03
CA ARG A 65 -34.35 -25.55 5.51
C ARG A 65 -33.06 -25.42 4.72
N THR A 66 -32.74 -24.20 4.29
CA THR A 66 -31.49 -23.91 3.58
C THR A 66 -30.90 -22.60 4.08
N MET A 67 -29.58 -22.50 4.11
CA MET A 67 -28.90 -21.24 4.38
C MET A 67 -28.71 -20.46 3.08
N LYS A 68 -29.05 -19.17 3.10
CA LYS A 68 -28.86 -18.27 1.96
C LYS A 68 -27.95 -17.11 2.36
N LYS A 69 -26.95 -16.84 1.53
CA LYS A 69 -26.04 -15.71 1.76
C LYS A 69 -26.80 -14.38 1.68
N VAL A 70 -26.64 -13.58 2.72
CA VAL A 70 -27.19 -12.23 2.81
C VAL A 70 -26.31 -11.29 1.99
N HIS A 71 -26.91 -10.71 0.94
CA HIS A 71 -26.28 -9.69 0.09
C HIS A 71 -26.94 -8.31 0.30
N SER A 72 -27.59 -8.12 1.45
CA SER A 72 -28.45 -6.96 1.67
C SER A 72 -27.63 -5.66 1.73
N ARG A 73 -28.26 -4.55 1.35
CA ARG A 73 -27.70 -3.21 1.53
C ARG A 73 -27.63 -2.76 3.00
N LEU A 74 -28.13 -3.59 3.92
CA LEU A 74 -28.17 -3.28 5.35
C LEU A 74 -26.88 -3.70 6.06
N LEU A 75 -26.02 -4.50 5.42
CA LEU A 75 -24.70 -4.82 5.95
C LEU A 75 -23.77 -3.60 5.83
N LEU A 76 -23.23 -3.16 6.96
CA LEU A 76 -22.31 -2.02 7.01
C LEU A 76 -20.87 -2.50 6.86
N PRO A 77 -20.06 -1.98 5.93
CA PRO A 77 -18.66 -2.39 5.81
C PRO A 77 -17.86 -2.01 7.06
N GLU A 78 -16.92 -2.87 7.45
CA GLU A 78 -15.98 -2.61 8.55
C GLU A 78 -15.16 -1.32 8.33
N GLY A 79 -14.91 -0.96 7.06
CA GLY A 79 -14.21 0.27 6.70
C GLY A 79 -12.69 0.14 6.78
N GLU A 80 -12.00 1.19 7.24
CA GLU A 80 -10.55 1.13 7.47
C GLU A 80 -10.24 0.51 8.83
N VAL A 81 -9.40 -0.51 8.82
CA VAL A 81 -8.93 -1.23 9.99
C VAL A 81 -7.48 -0.85 10.24
N PRO A 82 -7.15 -0.20 11.37
CA PRO A 82 -5.77 0.13 11.70
C PRO A 82 -4.98 -1.14 11.99
N TYR A 83 -3.72 -1.17 11.57
CA TYR A 83 -2.78 -2.19 11.99
C TYR A 83 -2.22 -1.87 13.37
N ALA A 84 -2.03 -2.90 14.20
CA ALA A 84 -1.35 -2.74 15.49
C ALA A 84 0.13 -2.33 15.31
N ILE A 85 0.78 -2.84 14.25
CA ILE A 85 2.14 -2.49 13.85
C ILE A 85 2.09 -2.15 12.36
N PRO A 86 2.64 -1.01 11.90
CA PRO A 86 2.61 -0.62 10.50
C PRO A 86 3.24 -1.70 9.60
N CYS A 87 2.59 -1.97 8.47
CA CYS A 87 3.07 -2.94 7.49
C CYS A 87 3.80 -2.26 6.35
N ILE A 88 4.70 -2.99 5.69
CA ILE A 88 5.33 -2.49 4.46
C ILE A 88 4.30 -2.54 3.33
N HIS A 89 4.26 -1.48 2.51
CA HIS A 89 3.40 -1.43 1.35
C HIS A 89 3.71 -2.59 0.38
N THR A 90 2.69 -3.23 -0.20
CA THR A 90 2.84 -4.42 -1.06
C THR A 90 3.84 -4.22 -2.19
N ASP A 91 3.77 -3.08 -2.87
CA ASP A 91 4.67 -2.75 -4.00
C ASP A 91 6.01 -2.12 -3.57
N TYR A 92 6.34 -2.13 -2.27
CA TYR A 92 7.60 -1.55 -1.80
C TYR A 92 8.77 -2.49 -2.09
N PRO A 93 9.78 -2.06 -2.87
CA PRO A 93 10.91 -2.92 -3.21
C PRO A 93 11.79 -3.21 -1.98
N LEU A 94 12.01 -4.49 -1.68
CA LEU A 94 12.89 -4.96 -0.61
C LEU A 94 13.93 -5.93 -1.17
N ILE A 95 15.19 -5.74 -0.78
CA ILE A 95 16.29 -6.67 -1.10
C ILE A 95 16.66 -7.38 0.20
N MET A 96 16.46 -8.70 0.24
CA MET A 96 16.92 -9.53 1.35
C MET A 96 18.35 -10.01 1.06
N ILE A 97 19.28 -9.71 1.96
CA ILE A 97 20.66 -10.17 1.87
C ILE A 97 20.80 -11.37 2.83
N PRO A 98 21.26 -12.54 2.36
CA PRO A 98 21.49 -13.69 3.23
C PRO A 98 22.64 -13.42 4.21
N ASN A 99 22.57 -14.08 5.37
CA ASN A 99 23.63 -14.05 6.39
C ASN A 99 24.79 -14.97 6.04
#